data_AF-A0A962V608-F1
#
_entry.id   AF-A0A962V608-F1
#
_cell.length_a   1.000
_cell.length_b   1.000
_cell.length_c   1.000
_cell.angle_alpha   90.00
_cell.angle_beta   90.00
_cell.angle_gamma   90.00
#
_symmetry.space_group_name_H-M   'P 1'
#
loop_
_entity.id
_entity.type
_entity.pdbx_description
1 polymer ?
#
loop_
_entity_poly.entity_id
_entity_poly.type
_entity_poly.pdbx_seq_one_letter_code
_entity_poly.pdbx_strand_id
1 'polypeptide(L)'
;MKDISHYPVMPRQCPTCPFNTDAKGRYRDPALIAKLMQQVLSSASQICHHPRLDGKQETHICRGARDFQLKILHQTGLLNAPTDEAWQQAGERKISIDR
;
A
#
# COMPACT_ATOMS: atom_id res chain seq x y z
N MET A 1 10.65 -12.85 -8.68
CA MET A 1 9.77 -11.87 -8.00
C MET A 1 8.50 -12.60 -7.59
N LYS A 2 7.97 -12.40 -6.38
CA LYS A 2 6.75 -13.09 -5.91
C LYS A 2 5.54 -12.47 -6.61
N ASP A 3 4.70 -13.28 -7.24
CA ASP A 3 3.42 -12.80 -7.78
C ASP A 3 2.47 -12.52 -6.61
N ILE A 4 1.97 -11.28 -6.56
CA ILE A 4 1.09 -10.76 -5.52
C ILE A 4 -0.17 -10.14 -6.12
N SER A 5 -0.43 -10.34 -7.41
CA SER A 5 -1.59 -9.79 -8.11
C SER A 5 -2.92 -10.19 -7.47
N HIS A 6 -2.96 -11.38 -6.86
CA HIS A 6 -4.13 -11.93 -6.17
C HIS A 6 -4.13 -11.69 -4.66
N TYR A 7 -3.11 -11.03 -4.10
CA TYR A 7 -3.01 -10.86 -2.65
C TYR A 7 -4.04 -9.82 -2.19
N PRO A 8 -4.96 -10.17 -1.27
CA PRO A 8 -5.83 -9.18 -0.66
C PRO A 8 -5.01 -8.17 0.15
N VAL A 9 -5.54 -6.95 0.29
CA VAL A 9 -4.95 -5.96 1.20
C VAL A 9 -5.38 -6.29 2.62
N MET A 10 -4.46 -6.15 3.59
CA MET A 10 -4.83 -6.25 5.01
C MET A 10 -5.96 -5.27 5.35
N PRO A 11 -6.97 -5.65 6.16
CA PRO A 11 -8.10 -4.77 6.46
C PRO A 11 -7.72 -3.55 7.31
N ARG A 12 -6.62 -3.63 8.06
CA ARG A 12 -6.14 -2.56 8.95
C ARG A 12 -4.63 -2.50 9.01
N GLN A 13 -4.11 -1.34 9.39
CA GLN A 13 -2.69 -1.14 9.69
C GLN A 13 -2.33 -1.93 10.97
N CYS A 14 -1.11 -2.46 11.03
CA CYS A 14 -0.63 -3.11 12.25
C CYS A 14 -0.32 -2.06 13.34
N PRO A 15 -0.30 -2.45 14.63
CA PRO A 15 -0.03 -1.50 15.73
C PRO A 15 1.34 -0.80 15.63
N THR A 16 2.31 -1.48 15.01
CA THR A 16 3.68 -1.02 14.78
C THR A 16 3.88 -0.44 13.37
N CYS A 17 2.79 -0.12 12.66
CA CYS A 17 2.90 0.30 11.26
C CYS A 17 3.77 1.57 11.13
N PRO A 18 4.81 1.56 10.29
CA PRO A 18 5.69 2.71 10.12
C PRO A 18 4.99 3.88 9.40
N PHE A 19 3.88 3.62 8.72
CA PHE A 19 3.05 4.63 8.07
C PHE A 19 2.14 5.41 9.03
N ASN A 20 2.06 5.00 10.30
CA ASN A 20 1.25 5.70 11.29
C ASN A 20 1.99 6.93 11.80
N THR A 21 1.29 8.06 11.86
CA THR A 21 1.79 9.28 12.50
C THR A 21 1.26 9.41 13.92
N ASP A 22 1.99 10.15 14.76
CA ASP A 22 1.48 10.62 16.04
C ASP A 22 0.40 11.71 15.86
N ALA A 23 -0.14 12.22 16.98
CA ALA A 23 -1.15 13.29 16.98
C ALA A 23 -0.65 14.61 16.34
N LYS A 24 0.65 14.77 16.13
CA LYS A 24 1.28 15.94 15.48
C LYS A 24 1.66 15.66 14.02
N GLY A 25 1.25 14.51 13.48
CA GLY A 25 1.57 14.14 12.09
C GLY A 25 3.01 13.66 11.88
N ARG A 26 3.75 13.30 12.94
CA ARG A 26 5.15 12.86 12.83
C ARG A 26 5.23 11.35 12.73
N TYR A 27 6.05 10.84 11.82
CA TYR A 27 6.36 9.42 11.74
C TYR A 27 7.27 9.00 12.88
N ARG A 28 7.06 7.78 13.39
CA ARG A 28 7.87 7.23 14.50
C ARG A 28 9.33 7.04 14.10
N ASP A 29 9.58 6.66 12.85
CA ASP A 29 10.91 6.52 12.26
C ASP A 29 10.94 7.18 10.87
N PRO A 30 11.38 8.45 10.79
CA PRO A 30 11.44 9.20 9.54
C PRO A 30 12.37 8.60 8.48
N ALA A 31 13.47 7.94 8.90
CA ALA A 31 14.43 7.37 7.97
C ALA A 31 13.89 6.08 7.34
N LEU A 32 13.26 5.22 8.15
CA LEU A 32 12.62 4.00 7.67
C LEU A 32 11.45 4.33 6.73
N ILE A 33 10.57 5.25 7.13
CA ILE A 33 9.39 5.55 6.33
C ILE A 33 9.76 6.18 4.99
N ALA A 34 10.79 7.02 4.92
CA ALA A 34 11.25 7.59 3.66
C ALA A 34 11.69 6.49 2.67
N LYS A 35 12.42 5.49 3.14
CA LYS A 35 12.83 4.32 2.33
C LYS A 35 11.61 3.52 1.84
N LEU A 36 10.67 3.25 2.74
CA LEU A 36 9.46 2.49 2.40
C LEU A 36 8.58 3.25 1.40
N MET A 37 8.41 4.57 1.58
CA MET A 37 7.66 5.43 0.66
C MET A 37 8.27 5.44 -0.73
N GLN A 38 9.59 5.59 -0.82
CA GLN A 38 10.30 5.50 -2.10
C GLN A 38 10.03 4.14 -2.75
N GLN A 39 10.24 3.04 -2.03
CA GLN A 39 10.06 1.68 -2.54
C GLN A 39 8.64 1.44 -3.10
N VAL A 40 7.60 1.86 -2.36
CA VAL A 40 6.21 1.59 -2.75
C VAL A 40 5.71 2.47 -3.90
N LEU A 41 6.36 3.59 -4.17
CA LEU A 41 6.06 4.43 -5.32
C LEU A 41 6.85 4.02 -6.57
N SER A 42 8.10 3.58 -6.42
CA SER A 42 8.99 3.36 -7.57
C SER A 42 9.15 1.90 -8.00
N SER A 43 9.04 0.95 -7.07
CA SER A 43 9.65 -0.37 -7.30
C SER A 43 8.71 -1.54 -7.05
N ALA A 44 8.02 -1.57 -5.91
CA ALA A 44 7.19 -2.72 -5.54
C ALA A 44 6.16 -2.39 -4.47
N SER A 45 5.01 -3.07 -4.52
CA SER A 45 4.08 -3.06 -3.40
C SER A 45 4.67 -3.76 -2.19
N GLN A 46 4.40 -3.23 -0.99
CA GLN A 46 4.87 -3.82 0.26
C GLN A 46 3.95 -4.97 0.68
N ILE A 47 4.52 -6.15 0.90
CA ILE A 47 3.83 -7.30 1.47
C ILE A 47 3.74 -7.14 3.00
N CYS A 48 2.66 -7.64 3.61
CA CYS A 48 2.53 -7.68 5.08
C CYS A 48 3.64 -8.54 5.69
N HIS A 49 4.49 -7.95 6.54
CA HIS A 49 5.68 -8.62 7.08
C HIS A 49 5.42 -9.40 8.38
N HIS A 50 4.26 -9.22 9.02
CA HIS A 50 3.97 -9.85 10.31
C HIS A 50 4.02 -11.38 10.28
N PRO A 51 3.45 -12.09 9.28
CA PRO A 51 3.52 -13.56 9.21
C PRO A 51 4.95 -14.11 9.23
N ARG A 52 5.89 -13.41 8.59
CA ARG A 52 7.29 -13.81 8.51
C ARG A 52 7.99 -13.83 9.88
N LEU A 53 7.54 -13.00 10.83
CA LEU A 53 8.10 -12.98 12.19
C LEU A 53 7.86 -14.30 12.94
N ASP A 54 6.79 -15.01 12.58
CA ASP A 54 6.41 -16.30 13.15
C ASP A 54 6.73 -17.48 12.20
N GLY A 55 7.55 -17.26 11.16
CA GLY A 55 7.88 -18.28 10.17
C GLY A 55 6.70 -18.68 9.25
N LYS A 56 5.64 -17.90 9.18
CA LYS A 56 4.47 -18.13 8.31
C LYS A 56 4.63 -17.43 6.97
N GLN A 57 3.98 -17.99 5.95
CA GLN A 57 3.95 -17.39 4.63
C GLN A 57 3.15 -16.08 4.62
N GLU A 58 3.65 -15.08 3.91
CA GLU A 58 2.90 -13.85 3.70
C GLU A 58 1.85 -14.05 2.61
N THR A 59 0.62 -13.60 2.86
CA THR A 59 -0.53 -13.81 1.97
C THR A 59 -1.28 -12.53 1.62
N HIS A 60 -0.81 -11.38 2.13
CA HIS A 60 -1.53 -10.10 2.01
C HIS A 60 -0.60 -8.93 1.67
N ILE A 61 -1.16 -7.91 1.02
CA ILE A 61 -0.54 -6.60 0.83
C ILE A 61 -0.65 -5.78 2.13
N CYS A 62 0.39 -5.01 2.44
CA CYS A 62 0.42 -4.11 3.59
C CYS A 62 -0.61 -2.97 3.46
N ARG A 63 -1.50 -2.83 4.45
CA ARG A 63 -2.51 -1.76 4.49
C ARG A 63 -1.89 -0.36 4.49
N GLY A 64 -0.93 -0.10 5.37
CA GLY A 64 -0.33 1.24 5.49
C GLY A 64 0.39 1.69 4.21
N ALA A 65 1.06 0.76 3.53
CA ALA A 65 1.66 1.04 2.23
C ALA A 65 0.59 1.31 1.16
N ARG A 66 -0.48 0.51 1.13
CA ARG A 66 -1.60 0.73 0.20
C ARG A 66 -2.26 2.08 0.44
N ASP A 67 -2.57 2.45 1.67
CA ASP A 67 -3.16 3.75 2.02
C ASP A 67 -2.31 4.92 1.49
N PHE A 68 -1.00 4.82 1.70
CA PHE A 68 -0.07 5.83 1.20
C PHE A 68 -0.11 5.92 -0.33
N GLN A 69 -0.05 4.79 -1.04
CA GLN A 69 -0.14 4.77 -2.50
C GLN A 69 -1.46 5.37 -2.98
N LEU A 70 -2.60 4.96 -2.41
CA LEU A 70 -3.91 5.48 -2.80
C LEU A 70 -4.01 6.98 -2.61
N LYS A 71 -3.49 7.50 -1.49
CA LYS A 71 -3.42 8.94 -1.23
C LYS A 71 -2.64 9.67 -2.31
N ILE A 72 -1.44 9.19 -2.64
CA ILE A 72 -0.61 9.81 -3.68
C ILE A 72 -1.30 9.73 -5.04
N LEU A 73 -1.82 8.57 -5.43
CA LEU A 73 -2.47 8.37 -6.73
C LEU A 73 -3.73 9.23 -6.89
N HIS A 74 -4.49 9.43 -5.82
CA HIS A 74 -5.59 10.39 -5.80
C HIS A 74 -5.08 11.83 -5.97
N GLN A 75 -4.04 12.22 -5.23
CA GLN A 75 -3.46 13.56 -5.32
C GLN A 75 -2.88 13.88 -6.70
N THR A 76 -2.40 12.87 -7.44
CA THR A 76 -1.94 13.02 -8.82
C THR A 76 -3.07 12.94 -9.85
N GLY A 77 -4.32 12.77 -9.43
CA GLY A 77 -5.50 12.70 -10.31
C GLY A 77 -5.71 11.36 -11.00
N LEU A 78 -4.98 10.30 -10.63
CA LEU A 78 -5.20 8.95 -11.19
C LEU A 78 -6.46 8.30 -10.61
N LEU A 79 -6.73 8.54 -9.33
CA LEU A 79 -7.90 8.02 -8.63
C LEU A 79 -8.86 9.16 -8.27
N ASN A 80 -10.16 8.89 -8.36
CA ASN A 80 -11.21 9.85 -7.97
C ASN A 80 -11.41 9.91 -6.44
N ALA A 81 -10.98 8.88 -5.71
CA ALA A 81 -10.95 8.84 -4.25
C ALA A 81 -9.74 7.99 -3.78
N PRO A 82 -9.18 8.22 -2.59
CA PRO A 82 -8.07 7.43 -2.06
C PRO A 82 -8.57 6.13 -1.40
N THR A 83 -9.34 5.32 -2.13
CA THR A 83 -9.95 4.09 -1.61
C THR A 83 -9.61 2.87 -2.46
N ASP A 84 -9.78 1.67 -1.88
CA ASP A 84 -9.53 0.41 -2.60
C ASP A 84 -10.54 0.22 -3.75
N GLU A 85 -11.78 0.68 -3.59
CA GLU A 85 -12.81 0.62 -4.63
C GLU A 85 -12.42 1.49 -5.83
N ALA A 86 -11.94 2.71 -5.59
CA ALA A 86 -11.47 3.59 -6.66
C ALA A 86 -10.26 2.98 -7.40
N TRP A 87 -9.37 2.29 -6.67
CA TRP A 87 -8.27 1.54 -7.27
C TRP A 87 -8.75 0.38 -8.15
N GLN A 88 -9.71 -0.41 -7.68
CA GLN A 88 -10.29 -1.52 -8.45
C GLN A 88 -10.94 -1.00 -9.75
N GLN A 89 -11.77 0.03 -9.64
CA GLN A 89 -12.41 0.67 -10.80
C GLN A 89 -11.39 1.23 -11.79
N ALA A 90 -10.29 1.83 -11.33
CA ALA A 90 -9.23 2.32 -12.20
C ALA A 90 -8.50 1.19 -12.93
N GLY A 91 -8.34 0.03 -12.30
CA GLY A 91 -7.80 -1.18 -12.91
C GLY A 91 -8.71 -1.72 -14.03
N GLU A 92 -10.02 -1.72 -13.79
CA GLU A 92 -11.03 -2.15 -14.77
C GLU A 92 -11.13 -1.20 -15.98
N ARG A 93 -11.05 0.11 -15.75
CA ARG A 93 -11.06 1.12 -16.83
C ARG A 93 -9.90 0.97 -17.83
N LYS A 94 -8.76 0.46 -17.39
CA LYS A 94 -7.62 0.20 -18.30
C LYS A 94 -7.88 -0.98 -19.25
N ILE A 95 -8.78 -1.91 -18.91
CA ILE A 95 -9.13 -3.04 -19.78
C ILE A 95 -10.02 -2.58 -20.96
N SER A 96 -10.70 -1.44 -20.84
CA SER A 96 -11.61 -0.91 -21.85
C SER A 96 -11.00 0.10 -22.85
N ILE A 97 -9.73 0.49 -22.70
CA ILE A 97 -9.09 1.46 -23.61
C ILE A 97 -8.30 0.77 -24.74
N ASP A 98 -8.09 -0.55 -24.66
CA ASP A 98 -7.47 -1.38 -25.72
C ASP A 98 -8.43 -2.49 -26.21
N ARG A 99 -9.69 -2.15 -26.53
CA ARG A 99 -10.61 -3.05 -27.26
C ARG A 99 -11.32 -2.33 -28.40
#